data_AF-A0A2V2BJT0-F1
#
_entry.id   AF-A0A2V2BJT0-F1
#
_cell.length_a   1.000
_cell.length_b   1.000
_cell.length_c   1.000
_cell.angle_alpha   90.00
_cell.angle_beta   90.00
_cell.angle_gamma   90.00
#
_symmetry.space_group_name_H-M   'P 1'
#
loop_
_entity.id
_entity.type
_entity.pdbx_description
1 polymer ?
#
loop_
_entity_poly.entity_id
_entity_poly.type
_entity_poly.pdbx_seq_one_letter_code
_entity_poly.pdbx_strand_id
1 'polypeptide(L)'
;MLRQLKKTLNVSLTIDEKIKNGDINKLEKVKEDMTDEMDVPIGWHTMGLPLIASIMLTLISFSLPQISLWHGISNWMNWSEHAFLTGTIITDFIYCIIINPLMILIARGHYWALKSYVYLAFSTTVLVVLFFIYTTFGTLLGAEIKTTHLVASIIGTILIALNLRCLNSMIFYRMIAYYLHNRAWRKQIESERKHAS
;
A
#
# COMPACT_ATOMS: atom_id res chain seq x y z
N MET A 1 16.22 5.14 5.46
CA MET A 1 16.20 4.34 4.22
C MET A 1 14.86 4.44 3.44
N LEU A 2 14.04 5.49 3.59
CA LEU A 2 12.76 5.67 2.84
C LEU A 2 12.60 7.12 2.34
N ARG A 3 13.67 7.66 1.74
CA ARG A 3 13.74 9.08 1.37
C ARG A 3 12.67 9.47 0.34
N GLN A 4 12.45 8.61 -0.66
CA GLN A 4 11.47 8.90 -1.71
C GLN A 4 10.05 8.75 -1.20
N LEU A 5 9.75 7.71 -0.43
CA LEU A 5 8.42 7.56 0.18
C LEU A 5 8.05 8.77 1.05
N LYS A 6 9.01 9.30 1.83
CA LYS A 6 8.81 10.53 2.60
C LYS A 6 8.56 11.74 1.69
N LYS A 7 9.29 11.87 0.58
CA LYS A 7 9.04 12.91 -0.45
C LYS A 7 7.62 12.77 -1.02
N THR A 8 7.23 11.56 -1.42
CA THR A 8 5.89 11.24 -1.95
C THR A 8 4.77 11.66 -0.99
N LEU A 9 4.88 11.30 0.29
CA LEU A 9 3.88 11.63 1.30
C LEU A 9 3.81 13.14 1.56
N ASN A 10 4.95 13.83 1.62
CA ASN A 10 5.00 15.28 1.84
C ASN A 10 4.40 16.04 0.66
N VAL A 11 4.75 15.66 -0.57
CA VAL A 11 4.17 16.24 -1.79
C VAL A 11 2.67 15.99 -1.82
N SER A 12 2.23 14.76 -1.58
CA SER A 12 0.81 14.43 -1.57
C SER A 12 0.01 15.22 -0.52
N LEU A 13 0.55 15.42 0.69
CA LEU A 13 -0.06 16.26 1.71
C LEU A 13 -0.15 17.73 1.27
N THR A 14 0.97 18.31 0.84
CA THR A 14 1.04 19.73 0.45
C THR A 14 0.09 20.02 -0.70
N ILE A 15 0.04 19.15 -1.70
CA ILE A 15 -0.83 19.30 -2.86
C ILE A 15 -2.30 19.02 -2.50
N ASP A 16 -2.61 18.07 -1.60
CA ASP A 16 -3.97 17.86 -1.10
C ASP A 16 -4.54 19.13 -0.45
N GLU A 17 -3.74 19.84 0.35
CA GLU A 17 -4.11 21.12 0.97
C GLU A 17 -4.29 22.23 -0.07
N LYS A 18 -3.36 22.36 -1.04
CA LYS A 18 -3.49 23.33 -2.14
C LYS A 18 -4.76 23.06 -2.97
N ILE A 19 -5.06 21.80 -3.29
CA ILE A 19 -6.26 21.44 -4.06
C ILE A 19 -7.51 21.73 -3.24
N LYS A 20 -7.55 21.45 -1.93
CA LYS A 20 -8.70 21.75 -1.06
C LYS A 20 -9.01 23.25 -1.03
N ASN A 21 -7.98 24.08 -0.87
CA ASN A 21 -8.08 25.54 -0.68
C ASN A 21 -7.87 26.35 -1.99
N GLY A 22 -7.84 25.67 -3.14
CA GLY A 22 -7.35 26.22 -4.40
C GLY A 22 -8.43 26.90 -5.26
N ASP A 23 -8.14 28.13 -5.66
CA ASP A 23 -8.72 28.85 -6.80
C ASP A 23 -8.09 28.34 -8.13
N ILE A 24 -8.68 28.65 -9.27
CA ILE A 24 -8.29 28.20 -10.62
C ILE A 24 -6.78 28.42 -10.87
N ASN A 25 -6.24 29.61 -10.55
CA ASN A 25 -4.82 29.92 -10.70
C ASN A 25 -3.90 29.05 -9.83
N LYS A 26 -4.37 28.64 -8.64
CA LYS A 26 -3.60 27.73 -7.76
C LYS A 26 -3.64 26.30 -8.29
N LEU A 27 -4.73 25.88 -8.94
CA LEU A 27 -4.87 24.55 -9.55
C LEU A 27 -3.99 24.41 -10.80
N GLU A 28 -3.84 25.47 -11.60
CA GLU A 28 -2.93 25.50 -12.75
C GLU A 28 -1.48 25.35 -12.30
N LYS A 29 -1.05 26.12 -11.29
CA LYS A 29 0.28 25.97 -10.69
C LYS A 29 0.53 24.57 -10.14
N VAL A 30 -0.47 23.92 -9.52
CA VAL A 30 -0.35 22.52 -9.07
C VAL A 30 -0.12 21.57 -10.24
N LYS A 31 -0.79 21.79 -11.38
CA LYS A 31 -0.60 20.96 -12.57
C LYS A 31 0.80 21.12 -13.15
N GLU A 32 1.32 22.36 -13.21
CA GLU A 32 2.69 22.66 -13.63
C GLU A 32 3.70 22.00 -12.69
N ASP A 33 3.60 22.25 -11.37
CA ASP A 33 4.47 21.66 -10.34
C ASP A 33 4.52 20.11 -10.49
N MET A 34 3.38 19.46 -10.75
CA MET A 34 3.33 18.01 -10.93
C MET A 34 3.86 17.55 -12.29
N THR A 35 3.74 18.37 -13.34
CA THR A 35 4.32 18.09 -14.66
C THR A 35 5.84 18.04 -14.58
N ASP A 36 6.43 18.99 -13.85
CA ASP A 36 7.86 19.02 -13.61
C ASP A 36 8.34 17.79 -12.82
N GLU A 37 7.57 17.38 -11.80
CA GLU A 37 7.91 16.19 -11.00
C GLU A 37 7.74 14.87 -11.76
N MET A 38 6.93 14.84 -12.83
CA MET A 38 6.78 13.68 -13.71
C MET A 38 7.98 13.50 -14.65
N ASP A 39 8.66 14.59 -15.02
CA ASP A 39 9.88 14.66 -15.87
C ASP A 39 9.71 14.11 -17.31
N VAL A 40 8.78 13.18 -17.54
CA VAL A 40 8.42 12.58 -18.83
C VAL A 40 6.91 12.32 -18.84
N PRO A 41 6.18 12.51 -19.96
CA PRO A 41 4.78 12.09 -20.06
C PRO A 41 4.65 10.60 -19.71
N ILE A 42 3.95 10.32 -18.62
CA ILE A 42 3.76 8.96 -18.11
C ILE A 42 2.82 8.23 -19.05
N GLY A 43 3.34 7.21 -19.75
CA GLY A 43 2.55 6.35 -20.62
C GLY A 43 1.54 5.51 -19.85
N TRP A 44 0.50 5.01 -20.54
CA TRP A 44 -0.57 4.19 -19.94
C TRP A 44 -0.06 3.01 -19.09
N HIS A 45 1.09 2.42 -19.44
CA HIS A 45 1.69 1.28 -18.72
C HIS A 45 2.38 1.66 -17.40
N THR A 46 2.76 2.92 -17.18
CA THR A 46 3.40 3.41 -15.94
C THR A 46 2.41 4.03 -14.96
N MET A 47 1.15 4.16 -15.37
CA MET A 47 0.09 4.94 -14.73
C MET A 47 -0.58 4.24 -13.53
N GLY A 48 -0.32 2.95 -13.28
CA GLY A 48 -0.92 2.21 -12.17
C GLY A 48 -0.24 0.88 -11.83
N LEU A 49 0.66 0.40 -12.69
CA LEU A 49 1.43 -0.82 -12.45
C LEU A 49 2.21 -0.80 -11.12
N PRO A 50 2.89 0.30 -10.71
CA PRO A 50 3.56 0.33 -9.41
C PRO A 50 2.61 0.15 -8.23
N LEU A 51 1.41 0.73 -8.27
CA LEU A 51 0.41 0.59 -7.22
C LEU A 51 -0.11 -0.85 -7.14
N ILE A 52 -0.49 -1.43 -8.28
CA ILE A 52 -1.01 -2.80 -8.36
C ILE A 52 0.07 -3.79 -7.89
N ALA A 53 1.30 -3.64 -8.37
CA ALA A 53 2.42 -4.48 -7.96
C ALA A 53 2.67 -4.38 -6.45
N SER A 54 2.69 -3.16 -5.90
CA SER A 54 2.85 -2.93 -4.46
C SER A 54 1.72 -3.59 -3.66
N ILE A 55 0.47 -3.45 -4.09
CA ILE A 55 -0.68 -4.07 -3.43
C ILE A 55 -0.59 -5.58 -3.45
N MET A 56 -0.27 -6.19 -4.59
CA MET A 56 -0.13 -7.65 -4.71
C MET A 56 1.01 -8.20 -3.86
N LEU A 57 2.18 -7.53 -3.87
CA LEU A 57 3.30 -7.89 -3.00
C LEU A 57 2.90 -7.83 -1.53
N THR A 58 2.18 -6.77 -1.12
CA THR A 58 1.74 -6.61 0.27
C THR A 58 0.68 -7.65 0.64
N LEU A 59 -0.29 -7.92 -0.23
CA LEU A 59 -1.35 -8.91 -0.04
C LEU A 59 -0.77 -10.30 0.19
N ILE A 60 0.08 -10.77 -0.73
CA ILE A 60 0.69 -12.11 -0.63
C ILE A 60 1.56 -12.21 0.63
N SER A 61 2.32 -11.16 0.94
CA SER A 61 3.13 -11.10 2.17
C SER A 61 2.26 -11.17 3.42
N PHE A 62 1.08 -10.54 3.41
CA PHE A 62 0.14 -10.54 4.52
C PHE A 62 -0.49 -11.91 4.76
N SER A 63 -0.84 -12.64 3.69
CA SER A 63 -1.53 -13.93 3.79
C SER A 63 -0.62 -15.06 4.29
N LEU A 64 0.68 -15.02 4.00
CA LEU A 64 1.63 -16.10 4.36
C LEU A 64 1.69 -16.38 5.88
N PRO A 65 1.80 -15.37 6.76
CA PRO A 65 1.73 -15.58 8.21
C PRO A 65 0.38 -16.05 8.76
N GLN A 66 -0.75 -15.80 8.05
CA GLN A 66 -2.10 -15.93 8.63
C GLN A 66 -2.41 -17.34 9.10
N ILE A 67 -2.02 -18.36 8.31
CA ILE A 67 -2.27 -19.76 8.67
C ILE A 67 -1.63 -20.10 10.02
N SER A 68 -0.38 -19.68 10.22
CA SER A 68 0.34 -19.94 11.47
C SER A 68 -0.24 -19.16 12.64
N LEU A 69 -0.64 -17.90 12.41
CA LEU A 69 -1.26 -17.07 13.43
C LEU A 69 -2.58 -17.66 13.90
N TRP A 70 -3.47 -17.99 12.98
CA TRP A 70 -4.78 -18.52 13.30
C TRP A 70 -4.71 -19.92 13.90
N HIS A 71 -3.72 -20.72 13.52
CA HIS A 71 -3.47 -21.99 14.18
C HIS A 71 -3.06 -21.77 15.65
N GLY A 72 -2.22 -20.76 15.93
CA GLY A 72 -1.86 -20.37 17.30
C GLY A 72 -3.07 -19.87 18.10
N ILE A 73 -3.90 -19.00 17.51
CA ILE A 73 -5.12 -18.47 18.14
C ILE A 73 -6.13 -19.59 18.42
N SER A 74 -6.36 -20.48 17.45
CA SER A 74 -7.29 -21.60 17.58
C SER A 74 -6.89 -22.54 18.71
N ASN A 75 -5.60 -22.86 18.80
CA ASN A 75 -5.06 -23.67 19.89
C ASN A 75 -5.23 -22.98 21.24
N TRP A 76 -4.92 -21.68 21.32
CA TRP A 76 -5.03 -20.91 22.56
C TRP A 76 -6.49 -20.81 23.06
N MET A 77 -7.44 -20.68 22.15
CA MET A 77 -8.87 -20.61 22.45
C MET A 77 -9.55 -21.98 22.60
N ASN A 78 -8.81 -23.09 22.45
CA ASN A 78 -9.34 -24.45 22.39
C ASN A 78 -10.51 -24.61 21.39
N TRP A 79 -10.40 -23.94 20.24
CA TRP A 79 -11.37 -24.06 19.15
C TRP A 79 -11.16 -25.33 18.33
N SER A 80 -12.13 -25.66 17.48
CA SER A 80 -12.04 -26.84 16.61
C SER A 80 -10.83 -26.77 15.66
N GLU A 81 -10.32 -27.93 15.26
CA GLU A 81 -9.14 -28.05 14.41
C GLU A 81 -9.28 -27.32 13.06
N HIS A 82 -10.51 -27.04 12.60
CA HIS A 82 -10.75 -26.33 11.34
C HIS A 82 -11.03 -24.83 11.50
N ALA A 83 -11.18 -24.33 12.74
CA ALA A 83 -11.51 -22.94 13.00
C ALA A 83 -10.41 -21.96 12.51
N PHE A 84 -9.14 -22.40 12.48
CA PHE A 84 -8.05 -21.58 11.97
C PHE A 84 -8.20 -21.21 10.49
N LEU A 85 -8.77 -22.11 9.67
CA LEU A 85 -9.01 -21.86 8.25
C LEU A 85 -10.06 -20.76 8.07
N THR A 86 -11.14 -20.82 8.86
CA THR A 86 -12.18 -19.79 8.87
C THR A 86 -11.59 -18.43 9.25
N GLY A 87 -10.79 -18.38 10.32
CA GLY A 87 -10.14 -17.13 10.74
C GLY A 87 -9.19 -16.57 9.67
N THR A 88 -8.40 -17.44 9.04
CA THR A 88 -7.47 -17.08 7.95
C THR A 88 -8.24 -16.46 6.78
N ILE A 89 -9.25 -17.16 6.26
CA ILE A 89 -10.06 -16.71 5.12
C ILE A 89 -10.75 -15.38 5.43
N ILE A 90 -11.37 -15.24 6.61
CA ILE A 90 -12.05 -14.00 7.00
C ILE A 90 -11.06 -12.84 7.05
N THR A 91 -9.88 -13.06 7.63
CA THR A 91 -8.86 -12.01 7.78
C THR A 91 -8.32 -11.55 6.43
N ASP A 92 -8.01 -12.47 5.52
CA ASP A 92 -7.60 -12.15 4.16
C ASP A 92 -8.71 -11.44 3.37
N PHE A 93 -9.97 -11.85 3.55
CA PHE A 93 -11.12 -11.18 2.94
C PHE A 93 -11.29 -9.74 3.43
N ILE A 94 -11.19 -9.50 4.74
CA ILE A 94 -11.25 -8.16 5.32
C ILE A 94 -10.11 -7.30 4.76
N TYR A 95 -8.90 -7.85 4.67
CA TYR A 95 -7.77 -7.15 4.09
C TYR A 95 -8.04 -6.74 2.64
N CYS A 96 -8.62 -7.63 1.82
CA CYS A 96 -9.06 -7.34 0.47
C CYS A 96 -10.14 -6.23 0.44
N ILE A 97 -11.16 -6.31 1.30
CA ILE A 97 -12.24 -5.30 1.38
C ILE A 97 -11.67 -3.91 1.71
N ILE A 98 -10.61 -3.84 2.52
CA ILE A 98 -9.95 -2.57 2.87
C ILE A 98 -9.07 -2.06 1.73
N ILE A 99 -8.29 -2.92 1.07
CA ILE A 99 -7.28 -2.48 0.10
C ILE A 99 -7.87 -2.00 -1.23
N ASN A 100 -8.99 -2.59 -1.66
CA ASN A 100 -9.69 -2.22 -2.89
C ASN A 100 -10.14 -0.75 -2.93
N PRO A 101 -10.90 -0.23 -1.94
CA PRO A 101 -11.28 1.18 -1.92
C PRO A 101 -10.08 2.11 -1.75
N LEU A 102 -9.05 1.70 -0.98
CA LEU A 102 -7.81 2.47 -0.86
C LEU A 102 -7.14 2.65 -2.23
N MET A 103 -7.05 1.59 -3.04
CA MET A 103 -6.47 1.64 -4.38
C MET A 103 -7.18 2.68 -5.25
N ILE A 104 -8.53 2.66 -5.27
CA ILE A 104 -9.34 3.60 -6.06
C ILE A 104 -9.11 5.03 -5.57
N LEU A 105 -9.10 5.25 -4.26
CA LEU A 105 -8.90 6.59 -3.68
C LEU A 105 -7.48 7.12 -3.92
N ILE A 106 -6.46 6.25 -3.91
CA ILE A 106 -5.09 6.60 -4.26
C ILE A 106 -5.01 7.02 -5.73
N ALA A 107 -5.63 6.25 -6.64
CA ALA A 107 -5.71 6.59 -8.07
C ALA A 107 -6.45 7.93 -8.31
N ARG A 108 -7.37 8.28 -7.42
CA ARG A 108 -8.03 9.60 -7.41
C ARG A 108 -7.20 10.72 -6.78
N GLY A 109 -6.01 10.42 -6.25
CA GLY A 109 -5.06 11.38 -5.69
C GLY A 109 -5.38 11.81 -4.25
N HIS A 110 -6.07 10.99 -3.45
CA HIS A 110 -6.37 11.31 -2.05
C HIS A 110 -5.21 10.96 -1.12
N TYR A 111 -4.65 11.99 -0.45
CA TYR A 111 -3.54 11.82 0.49
C TYR A 111 -3.84 10.84 1.62
N TRP A 112 -5.03 10.95 2.25
CA TRP A 112 -5.40 10.07 3.37
C TRP A 112 -5.40 8.60 2.95
N ALA A 113 -5.85 8.27 1.74
CA ALA A 113 -5.84 6.89 1.24
C ALA A 113 -4.41 6.38 1.02
N LEU A 114 -3.53 7.20 0.45
CA LEU A 114 -2.11 6.86 0.32
C LEU A 114 -1.45 6.64 1.69
N LYS A 115 -1.71 7.53 2.65
CA LYS A 115 -1.20 7.42 4.02
C LYS A 115 -1.68 6.13 4.69
N SER A 116 -2.97 5.83 4.60
CA SER A 116 -3.57 4.60 5.15
C SER A 116 -2.97 3.34 4.53
N TYR A 117 -2.76 3.33 3.21
CA TYR A 117 -2.10 2.21 2.55
C TYR A 117 -0.65 2.01 2.99
N VAL A 118 0.11 3.10 3.15
CA VAL A 118 1.49 3.02 3.67
C VAL A 118 1.51 2.47 5.10
N TYR A 119 0.57 2.87 5.95
CA TYR A 119 0.42 2.26 7.28
C TYR A 119 0.09 0.78 7.20
N LEU A 120 -0.83 0.38 6.32
CA LEU A 120 -1.18 -1.03 6.13
C LEU A 120 0.05 -1.85 5.69
N ALA A 121 0.82 -1.36 4.71
CA ALA A 121 2.05 -1.99 4.26
C ALA A 121 3.10 -2.09 5.38
N PHE A 122 3.20 -1.08 6.24
CA PHE A 122 4.10 -1.10 7.39
C PHE A 122 3.64 -2.12 8.45
N SER A 123 2.34 -2.18 8.76
CA SER A 123 1.76 -3.19 9.64
C SER A 123 2.01 -4.62 9.12
N THR A 124 1.84 -4.84 7.82
CA THR A 124 2.20 -6.12 7.17
C THR A 124 3.69 -6.40 7.29
N THR A 125 4.56 -5.39 7.18
CA THR A 125 6.00 -5.55 7.40
C THR A 125 6.30 -6.03 8.82
N VAL A 126 5.71 -5.42 9.83
CA VAL A 126 5.88 -5.84 11.22
C VAL A 126 5.43 -7.29 11.40
N LEU A 127 4.26 -7.64 10.86
CA LEU A 127 3.74 -9.00 10.94
C LEU A 127 4.68 -10.03 10.30
N VAL A 128 5.17 -9.76 9.08
CA VAL A 128 6.08 -10.65 8.35
C VAL A 128 7.41 -10.81 9.09
N VAL A 129 7.96 -9.71 9.62
CA VAL A 129 9.20 -9.74 10.40
C VAL A 129 9.02 -10.58 11.67
N LEU A 130 7.93 -10.39 12.40
CA LEU A 130 7.62 -11.20 13.58
C LEU A 130 7.47 -12.68 13.23
N PHE A 131 6.80 -12.98 12.12
CA PHE A 131 6.66 -14.36 11.63
C PHE A 131 8.00 -14.98 11.27
N PHE A 132 8.88 -14.23 10.59
CA PHE A 132 10.24 -14.67 10.26
C PHE A 132 11.11 -14.89 11.50
N ILE A 133 11.02 -14.01 12.50
CA ILE A 133 11.70 -14.19 13.79
C ILE A 133 11.19 -15.46 14.47
N TYR A 134 9.87 -15.63 14.56
CA TYR A 134 9.24 -16.80 15.18
C TYR A 134 9.70 -18.11 14.53
N THR A 135 9.63 -18.21 13.19
CA THR A 135 10.01 -19.43 12.47
C THR A 135 11.50 -19.71 12.60
N THR A 136 12.35 -18.69 12.45
CA THR A 136 13.80 -18.86 12.50
C THR A 136 14.28 -19.25 13.92
N PHE A 137 13.85 -18.52 14.95
CA PHE A 137 14.24 -18.83 16.32
C PHE A 137 13.64 -20.16 16.80
N GLY A 138 12.38 -20.45 16.46
CA GLY A 138 11.78 -21.73 16.81
C GLY A 138 12.54 -22.90 16.19
N THR A 139 12.91 -22.83 14.91
CA THR A 139 13.73 -23.86 14.27
C THR A 139 15.12 -23.96 14.92
N LEU A 140 15.79 -22.85 15.22
CA LEU A 140 17.12 -22.86 15.86
C LEU A 140 17.10 -23.44 17.28
N LEU A 141 16.02 -23.24 18.02
CA LEU A 141 15.82 -23.76 19.38
C LEU A 141 15.27 -25.19 19.41
N GLY A 142 15.11 -25.84 18.26
CA GLY A 142 14.63 -27.22 18.16
C GLY A 142 13.12 -27.40 18.33
N ALA A 143 12.33 -26.33 18.20
CA ALA A 143 10.87 -26.44 18.18
C ALA A 143 10.39 -27.13 16.89
N GLU A 144 9.30 -27.88 16.99
CA GLU A 144 8.67 -28.57 15.85
C GLU A 144 7.93 -27.62 14.90
N ILE A 145 8.67 -26.72 14.25
CA ILE A 145 8.13 -25.83 13.23
C ILE A 145 8.17 -26.55 11.87
N LYS A 146 7.00 -26.65 11.22
CA LYS A 146 6.90 -27.23 9.87
C LYS A 146 7.79 -26.44 8.90
N THR A 147 8.58 -27.14 8.10
CA THR A 147 9.46 -26.56 7.06
C THR A 147 8.71 -25.60 6.13
N THR A 148 7.42 -25.86 5.87
CA THR A 148 6.54 -24.99 5.08
C THR A 148 6.39 -23.59 5.67
N HIS A 149 6.33 -23.44 7.00
CA HIS A 149 6.27 -22.13 7.65
C HIS A 149 7.58 -21.37 7.52
N LEU A 150 8.73 -22.05 7.62
CA LEU A 150 10.03 -21.44 7.41
C LEU A 150 10.17 -20.90 5.97
N VAL A 151 9.85 -21.73 4.98
CA VAL A 151 9.86 -21.30 3.55
C VAL A 151 8.90 -20.13 3.33
N ALA A 152 7.67 -20.21 3.85
CA ALA A 152 6.69 -19.12 3.75
C ALA A 152 7.22 -17.82 4.37
N SER A 153 7.92 -17.89 5.50
CA SER A 153 8.48 -16.70 6.16
C SER A 153 9.59 -16.03 5.35
N ILE A 154 10.43 -16.82 4.68
CA ILE A 154 11.48 -16.32 3.79
C ILE A 154 10.85 -15.63 2.57
N ILE A 155 9.87 -16.29 1.94
CA ILE A 155 9.15 -15.74 0.79
C ILE A 155 8.46 -14.43 1.18
N GLY A 156 7.71 -14.41 2.29
CA GLY A 156 7.03 -13.21 2.77
C GLY A 156 8.01 -12.06 3.02
N THR A 157 9.18 -12.35 3.60
CA THR A 157 10.21 -11.34 3.86
C THR A 157 10.79 -10.75 2.56
N ILE A 158 11.02 -11.59 1.54
CA ILE A 158 11.47 -11.12 0.23
C ILE A 158 10.40 -10.24 -0.43
N LEU A 159 9.15 -10.68 -0.43
CA LEU A 159 8.04 -9.95 -1.05
C LEU A 159 7.80 -8.59 -0.38
N ILE A 160 7.83 -8.52 0.95
CA ILE A 160 7.66 -7.24 1.65
C ILE A 160 8.87 -6.31 1.46
N ALA A 161 10.09 -6.84 1.35
CA ALA A 161 11.26 -6.05 1.01
C ALA A 161 11.16 -5.46 -0.41
N LEU A 162 10.66 -6.23 -1.38
CA LEU A 162 10.38 -5.75 -2.73
C LEU A 162 9.28 -4.68 -2.72
N ASN A 163 8.25 -4.84 -1.91
CA ASN A 163 7.20 -3.84 -1.74
C ASN A 163 7.75 -2.51 -1.20
N LEU A 164 8.58 -2.54 -0.16
CA LEU A 164 9.21 -1.33 0.39
C LEU A 164 10.11 -0.64 -0.63
N ARG A 165 10.84 -1.41 -1.45
CA ARG A 165 11.61 -0.88 -2.58
C ARG A 165 10.71 -0.23 -3.63
N CYS A 166 9.57 -0.86 -3.96
CA CYS A 166 8.58 -0.32 -4.88
C CYS A 166 8.02 1.02 -4.39
N LEU A 167 7.56 1.09 -3.14
CA LEU A 167 7.05 2.32 -2.50
C LEU A 167 8.09 3.44 -2.43
N ASN A 168 9.37 3.08 -2.29
CA ASN A 168 10.49 4.03 -2.25
C ASN A 168 11.13 4.25 -3.64
N SER A 169 10.49 3.83 -4.73
CA SER A 169 11.00 4.03 -6.08
C SER A 169 10.60 5.39 -6.67
N MET A 170 11.40 5.90 -7.60
CA MET A 170 11.06 7.11 -8.34
C MET A 170 9.82 6.91 -9.23
N ILE A 171 9.59 5.69 -9.70
CA ILE A 171 8.42 5.34 -10.53
C ILE A 171 7.13 5.48 -9.71
N PHE A 172 7.12 4.99 -8.47
CA PHE A 172 5.97 5.15 -7.57
C PHE A 172 5.73 6.64 -7.24
N TYR A 173 6.80 7.40 -7.00
CA TYR A 173 6.71 8.84 -6.79
C TYR A 173 6.06 9.57 -7.99
N ARG A 174 6.54 9.32 -9.22
CA ARG A 174 6.01 9.91 -10.46
C ARG A 174 4.54 9.54 -10.68
N MET A 175 4.16 8.30 -10.40
CA MET A 175 2.76 7.85 -10.46
C MET A 175 1.86 8.64 -9.49
N ILE A 176 2.32 8.93 -8.27
CA ILE A 176 1.54 9.74 -7.33
C ILE A 176 1.43 11.20 -7.80
N ALA A 177 2.51 11.79 -8.32
CA ALA A 177 2.47 13.13 -8.92
C ALA A 177 1.41 13.21 -10.04
N TYR A 178 1.34 12.18 -10.88
CA TYR A 178 0.32 12.05 -11.92
C TYR A 178 -1.11 12.01 -11.36
N TYR A 179 -1.37 11.22 -10.32
CA TYR A 179 -2.70 11.18 -9.70
C TYR A 179 -3.12 12.52 -9.08
N LEU A 180 -2.17 13.26 -8.52
CA LEU A 180 -2.40 14.61 -8.00
C LEU A 180 -2.69 15.61 -9.12
N HIS A 181 -1.92 15.57 -10.22
CA HIS A 181 -2.19 16.37 -11.42
C HIS A 181 -3.61 16.14 -11.93
N ASN A 182 -4.01 14.88 -12.11
CA ASN A 182 -5.34 14.52 -12.56
C ASN A 182 -6.46 14.98 -11.61
N ARG A 183 -6.19 14.98 -10.31
CA ARG A 183 -7.15 15.48 -9.32
C ARG A 183 -7.32 16.99 -9.43
N ALA A 184 -6.24 17.73 -9.57
CA ALA A 184 -6.28 19.18 -9.78
C ALA A 184 -7.06 19.52 -11.07
N TRP A 185 -6.75 18.82 -12.16
CA TRP A 185 -7.47 18.96 -13.44
C TRP A 185 -8.97 18.71 -13.33
N ARG A 186 -9.39 17.61 -12.66
CA ARG A 186 -10.82 17.33 -12.43
C ARG A 186 -11.51 18.45 -11.66
N LYS A 187 -10.84 19.00 -10.63
CA LYS A 187 -11.40 20.09 -9.82
C LYS A 187 -11.51 21.40 -10.62
N GLN A 188 -10.53 21.68 -11.48
CA GLN A 188 -10.56 22.84 -12.37
C GLN A 188 -11.77 22.77 -13.33
N ILE A 189 -11.97 21.64 -14.01
CA ILE A 189 -13.12 21.42 -14.91
C ILE A 189 -14.45 21.60 -14.17
N GLU A 190 -14.56 21.09 -12.94
CA GLU A 190 -15.77 21.23 -12.13
C GLU A 190 -16.04 22.70 -11.76
N SER A 191 -15.00 23.48 -11.48
CA SER A 191 -15.12 24.91 -11.20
C SER A 191 -15.56 25.69 -12.45
N GLU A 192 -14.92 25.44 -13.60
CA GLU A 192 -15.26 26.08 -14.88
C GLU A 192 -16.71 25.82 -15.28
N ARG A 193 -17.19 24.58 -15.10
CA ARG A 193 -18.60 24.23 -15.36
C ARG A 193 -19.58 24.98 -14.46
N LYS A 194 -19.26 25.18 -13.18
CA LYS A 194 -20.10 25.94 -12.24
C LYS A 194 -20.13 27.43 -12.55
N HIS A 195 -19.07 27.99 -13.12
CA HIS A 195 -19.04 29.40 -13.54
C HIS A 195 -19.76 29.63 -14.88
N ALA A 196 -19.92 28.59 -15.70
CA ALA A 196 -20.62 28.65 -16.98
C ALA A 196 -22.14 28.38 -16.91
N SER A 197 -22.64 27.89 -15.75
CA SER A 197 -24.07 27.61 -15.47
C SER A 197 -24.72 28.74 -14.67
#